data_AF-A0A2E4DC54-F1
#
_entry.id   AF-A0A2E4DC54-F1
#
_cell.length_a   1.000
_cell.length_b   1.000
_cell.length_c   1.000
_cell.angle_alpha   90.00
_cell.angle_beta   90.00
_cell.angle_gamma   90.00
#
_symmetry.space_group_name_H-M   'P 1'
#
loop_
_entity.id
_entity.type
_entity.pdbx_description
1 polymer ?
#
loop_
_entity_poly.entity_id
_entity_poly.type
_entity_poly.pdbx_seq_one_letter_code
_entity_poly.pdbx_strand_id
1 'polypeptide(L)'
;MNTNNDSISREEMQENFMAKTEAMEGAHVEGRDTEEDKIVGEGFYRLAKIYYDKADLVSAEDYFLRAVDKTIYPRDMYAQFKCYGFLIRIYSEMMREDEAAKYISLAEELVEKIQIDLGSLSSNYFYNVGMVFTYKGDFDQALDNFKLSYQKAQKENEPELIAKGLYAMANASYSLERYQDAKNYLAQLSELLNILKKGYLKGSMHMLYGNIFNATGEYAMANKAFDTAIKLLQQKNCWNLFGYILLGKGIAAKKAGEFKDALLFFRIATNSKNDNFVRLNQMIIDQVEDVNDSSVDLYLDRHNRVIHEKSIGPIDFKHRFVLLEILFLLAKNPGKYFSKDDLAKSIWKDEYNPLIHDKLIYTSISRLRKLIEPKGGSRKYILRGKDGYTFNPRVNARFHKEEDGFSRKKFGNIEINAPV
;
A
#
# COMPACT_ATOMS: atom_id res chain seq x y z
N MET A 1 16.00 -55.08 17.74
CA MET A 1 16.68 -54.51 16.57
C MET A 1 15.62 -53.97 15.62
N ASN A 2 15.76 -52.69 15.29
CA ASN A 2 15.21 -51.94 14.15
C ASN A 2 13.74 -52.09 13.78
N THR A 3 13.00 -50.98 13.86
CA THR A 3 12.86 -50.08 12.69
C THR A 3 12.31 -48.73 13.17
N ASN A 4 13.17 -47.73 13.15
CA ASN A 4 12.85 -46.32 13.32
C ASN A 4 12.97 -45.65 11.95
N ASN A 5 12.20 -44.57 11.80
CA ASN A 5 12.28 -43.52 10.77
C ASN A 5 11.62 -43.81 9.41
N ASP A 6 10.38 -43.31 9.28
CA ASP A 6 9.92 -42.64 8.06
C ASP A 6 9.02 -41.47 8.45
N SER A 7 9.65 -40.35 8.79
CA SER A 7 8.97 -39.05 8.86
C SER A 7 9.94 -37.96 8.46
N ILE A 8 10.33 -37.95 7.18
CA ILE A 8 11.10 -36.85 6.59
C ILE A 8 10.27 -35.57 6.75
N SER A 9 10.86 -34.56 7.37
CA SER A 9 10.23 -33.26 7.57
C SER A 9 9.86 -32.63 6.22
N ARG A 10 8.74 -31.90 6.13
CA ARG A 10 8.39 -31.13 4.90
C ARG A 10 9.53 -30.20 4.45
N GLU A 11 10.35 -29.73 5.39
CA GLU A 11 11.52 -28.89 5.11
C GLU A 11 12.68 -29.71 4.50
N GLU A 12 12.97 -30.90 5.00
CA GLU A 12 13.98 -31.80 4.42
C GLU A 12 13.58 -32.31 3.04
N MET A 13 12.28 -32.58 2.85
CA MET A 13 11.75 -32.94 1.55
C MET A 13 11.90 -31.76 0.57
N GLN A 14 11.64 -30.54 1.05
CA GLN A 14 11.78 -29.31 0.28
C GLN A 14 13.24 -29.01 -0.09
N GLU A 15 14.19 -29.19 0.83
CA GLU A 15 15.63 -29.06 0.57
C GLU A 15 16.13 -30.09 -0.46
N ASN A 16 15.73 -31.36 -0.32
CA ASN A 16 16.09 -32.42 -1.27
C ASN A 16 15.55 -32.15 -2.68
N PHE A 17 14.33 -31.61 -2.80
CA PHE A 17 13.78 -31.24 -4.10
C PHE A 17 14.46 -30.01 -4.72
N MET A 18 14.82 -29.01 -3.91
CA MET A 18 15.57 -27.84 -4.42
C MET A 18 16.98 -28.23 -4.87
N ALA A 19 17.68 -29.06 -4.10
CA ALA A 19 18.98 -29.61 -4.49
C ALA A 19 18.90 -30.42 -5.79
N LYS A 20 17.82 -31.19 -5.98
CA LYS A 20 17.60 -31.94 -7.23
C LYS A 20 17.30 -31.04 -8.42
N THR A 21 16.62 -29.92 -8.20
CA THR A 21 16.29 -28.93 -9.24
C THR A 21 17.52 -28.12 -9.65
N GLU A 22 18.36 -27.70 -8.70
CA GLU A 22 19.67 -27.06 -8.98
C GLU A 22 20.63 -28.04 -9.68
N ALA A 23 20.66 -29.31 -9.28
CA ALA A 23 21.49 -30.33 -9.94
C ALA A 23 21.06 -30.62 -11.39
N MET A 24 19.81 -30.33 -11.75
CA MET A 24 19.27 -30.51 -13.10
C MET A 24 19.51 -29.31 -14.03
N GLU A 25 20.05 -28.18 -13.55
CA GLU A 25 20.40 -27.02 -14.39
C GLU A 25 21.48 -27.33 -15.43
N GLY A 26 22.23 -28.43 -15.27
CA GLY A 26 23.27 -28.88 -16.21
C GLY A 26 22.85 -29.94 -17.23
N ALA A 27 21.62 -30.47 -17.18
CA ALA A 27 21.19 -31.58 -18.02
C ALA A 27 20.05 -31.14 -18.95
N HIS A 28 20.36 -30.96 -20.24
CA HIS A 28 19.34 -30.83 -21.28
C HIS A 28 18.70 -32.20 -21.48
N VAL A 29 17.56 -32.45 -20.83
CA VAL A 29 16.81 -33.70 -20.97
C VAL A 29 15.66 -33.46 -21.95
N GLU A 30 15.92 -33.78 -23.23
CA GLU A 30 14.86 -33.96 -24.20
C GLU A 30 14.19 -35.32 -23.96
N GLY A 31 12.91 -35.29 -23.58
CA GLY A 31 11.95 -36.34 -23.95
C GLY A 31 11.43 -37.26 -22.85
N ARG A 32 10.12 -37.11 -22.58
CA ARG A 32 9.14 -38.17 -22.27
C ARG A 32 9.28 -38.88 -20.91
N ASP A 33 9.13 -38.13 -19.83
CA ASP A 33 8.43 -38.67 -18.66
C ASP A 33 7.50 -37.61 -18.06
N THR A 34 6.18 -37.77 -18.26
CA THR A 34 5.18 -36.74 -17.94
C THR A 34 5.10 -36.43 -16.44
N GLU A 35 5.52 -37.36 -15.59
CA GLU A 35 5.56 -37.15 -14.13
C GLU A 35 6.85 -36.46 -13.69
N GLU A 36 7.98 -36.70 -14.37
CA GLU A 36 9.23 -36.00 -14.10
C GLU A 36 9.11 -34.51 -14.44
N ASP A 37 8.55 -34.18 -15.61
CA ASP A 37 8.29 -32.79 -16.01
C ASP A 37 7.40 -32.07 -14.98
N LYS A 38 6.39 -32.76 -14.43
CA LYS A 38 5.52 -32.20 -13.40
C LYS A 38 6.29 -31.90 -12.10
N ILE A 39 7.12 -32.83 -11.63
CA ILE A 39 7.94 -32.63 -10.43
C ILE A 39 8.91 -31.46 -10.63
N VAL A 40 9.54 -31.38 -11.81
CA VAL A 40 10.44 -30.27 -12.17
C VAL A 40 9.68 -28.94 -12.22
N GLY A 41 8.50 -28.91 -12.84
CA GLY A 41 7.63 -27.72 -12.87
C GLY A 41 7.20 -27.25 -11.47
N GLU A 42 6.84 -28.17 -10.58
CA GLU A 42 6.57 -27.85 -9.17
C GLU A 42 7.81 -27.30 -8.45
N GLY A 43 9.00 -27.83 -8.75
CA GLY A 43 10.27 -27.34 -8.24
C GLY A 43 10.51 -25.88 -8.65
N PHE A 44 10.39 -25.57 -9.95
CA PHE A 44 10.50 -24.21 -10.47
C PHE A 44 9.48 -23.27 -9.84
N TYR A 45 8.21 -23.69 -9.71
CA TYR A 45 7.18 -22.86 -9.07
C TYR A 45 7.55 -22.51 -7.61
N ARG A 46 8.09 -23.46 -6.84
CA ARG A 46 8.50 -23.23 -5.44
C ARG A 46 9.69 -22.27 -5.37
N LEU A 47 10.69 -22.44 -6.23
CA LEU A 47 11.84 -21.52 -6.33
C LEU A 47 11.38 -20.12 -6.72
N ALA A 48 10.54 -20.00 -7.75
CA ALA A 48 9.96 -18.73 -8.19
C ALA A 48 9.26 -18.00 -7.04
N LYS A 49 8.48 -18.73 -6.24
CA LYS A 49 7.80 -18.16 -5.06
C LYS A 49 8.77 -17.69 -3.98
N ILE A 50 9.89 -18.39 -3.75
CA ILE A 50 10.92 -17.95 -2.80
C ILE A 50 11.58 -16.64 -3.28
N TYR A 51 11.96 -16.57 -4.55
CA TYR A 51 12.52 -15.34 -5.12
C TYR A 51 11.51 -14.19 -5.09
N TYR A 52 10.25 -14.48 -5.40
CA TYR A 52 9.16 -13.51 -5.30
C TYR A 52 9.00 -13.01 -3.87
N ASP A 53 8.93 -13.90 -2.88
CA ASP A 53 8.82 -13.54 -1.45
C ASP A 53 10.05 -12.71 -1.01
N LYS A 54 11.25 -12.96 -1.57
CA LYS A 54 12.48 -12.19 -1.32
C LYS A 54 12.60 -10.87 -2.08
N ALA A 55 11.59 -10.47 -2.84
CA ALA A 55 11.61 -9.27 -3.68
C ALA A 55 12.65 -9.31 -4.83
N ASP A 56 13.08 -10.50 -5.26
CA ASP A 56 13.87 -10.71 -6.47
C ASP A 56 12.94 -11.08 -7.62
N LEU A 57 12.41 -10.05 -8.29
CA LEU A 57 11.40 -10.22 -9.32
C LEU A 57 11.95 -10.82 -10.62
N VAL A 58 13.24 -10.62 -10.92
CA VAL A 58 13.88 -11.13 -12.15
C VAL A 58 14.06 -12.63 -12.07
N SER A 59 14.61 -13.13 -10.95
CA SER A 59 14.72 -14.58 -10.74
C SER A 59 13.33 -15.22 -10.63
N ALA A 60 12.38 -14.55 -9.95
CA ALA A 60 11.01 -15.05 -9.87
C ALA A 60 10.36 -15.18 -11.26
N GLU A 61 10.52 -14.18 -12.12
CA GLU A 61 10.03 -14.19 -13.51
C GLU A 61 10.56 -15.41 -14.27
N ASP A 62 11.89 -15.60 -14.28
CA ASP A 62 12.54 -16.72 -14.98
C ASP A 62 11.98 -18.07 -14.53
N TYR A 63 11.94 -18.32 -13.21
CA TYR A 63 11.45 -19.58 -12.68
C TYR A 63 9.95 -19.78 -12.89
N PHE A 64 9.12 -18.73 -12.88
CA PHE A 64 7.71 -18.87 -13.23
C PHE A 64 7.52 -19.21 -14.72
N LEU A 65 8.33 -18.66 -15.62
CA LEU A 65 8.31 -19.02 -17.03
C LEU A 65 8.71 -20.48 -17.24
N ARG A 66 9.79 -20.94 -16.59
CA ARG A 66 10.21 -22.34 -16.59
C ARG A 66 9.13 -23.27 -16.00
N ALA A 67 8.42 -22.83 -14.96
CA ALA A 67 7.32 -23.61 -14.38
C ALA A 67 6.14 -23.74 -15.38
N VAL A 68 5.76 -22.66 -16.07
CA VAL A 68 4.71 -22.68 -17.11
C VAL A 68 5.05 -23.65 -18.24
N ASP A 69 6.31 -23.65 -18.71
CA ASP A 69 6.78 -24.54 -19.79
C ASP A 69 6.61 -26.03 -19.45
N LYS A 70 6.60 -26.36 -18.16
CA LYS A 70 6.39 -27.72 -17.66
C LYS A 70 4.93 -28.10 -17.37
N THR A 71 3.99 -27.15 -17.50
CA THR A 71 2.56 -27.43 -17.29
C THR A 71 1.92 -28.06 -18.51
N ILE A 72 1.07 -29.08 -18.29
CA ILE A 72 0.33 -29.76 -19.36
C ILE A 72 -1.18 -29.60 -19.11
N TYR A 73 -1.89 -29.05 -20.09
CA TYR A 73 -3.35 -28.99 -20.06
C TYR A 73 -3.99 -30.35 -20.44
N PRO A 74 -5.08 -30.80 -19.78
CA PRO A 74 -5.82 -30.14 -18.69
C PRO A 74 -5.27 -30.41 -17.28
N ARG A 75 -4.30 -31.32 -17.14
CA ARG A 75 -3.79 -31.80 -15.84
C ARG A 75 -3.36 -30.67 -14.90
N ASP A 76 -2.60 -29.71 -15.41
CA ASP A 76 -1.91 -28.69 -14.63
C ASP A 76 -2.55 -27.29 -14.77
N MET A 77 -3.79 -27.22 -15.27
CA MET A 77 -4.46 -25.95 -15.63
C MET A 77 -4.51 -24.95 -14.46
N TYR A 78 -4.75 -25.40 -13.23
CA TYR A 78 -4.75 -24.49 -12.06
C TYR A 78 -3.34 -24.02 -11.67
N ALA A 79 -2.31 -24.84 -11.88
CA ALA A 79 -0.93 -24.45 -11.65
C ALA A 79 -0.46 -23.45 -12.71
N GLN A 80 -0.84 -23.68 -13.98
CA GLN A 80 -0.61 -22.76 -15.09
C GLN A 80 -1.24 -21.40 -14.82
N PHE A 81 -2.51 -21.36 -14.40
CA PHE A 81 -3.20 -20.12 -14.02
C PHE A 81 -2.49 -19.38 -12.88
N LYS A 82 -2.02 -20.08 -11.85
CA LYS A 82 -1.26 -19.47 -10.75
C LYS A 82 0.01 -18.81 -11.25
N CYS A 83 0.76 -19.48 -12.13
CA CYS A 83 1.98 -18.91 -12.71
C CYS A 83 1.67 -17.66 -13.53
N TYR A 84 0.63 -17.68 -14.36
CA TYR A 84 0.15 -16.47 -15.06
C TYR A 84 -0.15 -15.34 -14.07
N GLY A 85 -0.85 -15.64 -12.98
CA GLY A 85 -1.14 -14.65 -11.95
C GLY A 85 0.11 -14.02 -11.32
N PHE A 86 1.17 -14.79 -11.07
CA PHE A 86 2.44 -14.22 -10.58
C PHE A 86 3.15 -13.39 -11.63
N LEU A 87 3.21 -13.86 -12.88
CA LEU A 87 3.81 -13.14 -14.00
C LEU A 87 3.11 -11.81 -14.25
N ILE A 88 1.77 -11.78 -14.25
CA ILE A 88 0.99 -10.54 -14.36
C ILE A 88 1.38 -9.53 -13.27
N ARG A 89 1.53 -9.97 -12.01
CA ARG A 89 1.94 -9.10 -10.90
C ARG A 89 3.37 -8.60 -11.06
N ILE A 90 4.29 -9.45 -11.46
CA ILE A 90 5.70 -9.08 -11.70
C ILE A 90 5.79 -8.04 -12.82
N TYR A 91 5.16 -8.31 -13.95
CA TYR A 91 5.17 -7.38 -15.09
C TYR A 91 4.48 -6.05 -14.75
N SER A 92 3.37 -6.09 -14.00
CA SER A 92 2.71 -4.88 -13.50
C SER A 92 3.61 -4.06 -12.56
N GLU A 93 4.40 -4.72 -11.71
CA GLU A 93 5.35 -4.04 -10.80
C GLU A 93 6.53 -3.42 -11.57
N MET A 94 7.01 -4.12 -12.59
CA MET A 94 8.06 -3.63 -13.49
C MET A 94 7.55 -2.60 -14.52
N MET A 95 6.24 -2.35 -14.59
CA MET A 95 5.56 -1.53 -15.61
C MET A 95 5.79 -2.00 -17.05
N ARG A 96 5.85 -3.33 -17.23
CA ARG A 96 5.91 -4.04 -18.51
C ARG A 96 4.49 -4.40 -18.97
N GLU A 97 3.79 -3.40 -19.49
CA GLU A 97 2.33 -3.48 -19.76
C GLU A 97 1.97 -4.49 -20.86
N ASP A 98 2.81 -4.64 -21.89
CA ASP A 98 2.55 -5.56 -23.00
C ASP A 98 2.61 -7.02 -22.54
N GLU A 99 3.61 -7.36 -21.72
CA GLU A 99 3.76 -8.67 -21.12
C GLU A 99 2.64 -8.95 -20.11
N ALA A 100 2.27 -7.97 -19.27
CA ALA A 100 1.13 -8.11 -18.37
C ALA A 100 -0.17 -8.39 -19.15
N ALA A 101 -0.46 -7.63 -20.20
CA ALA A 101 -1.63 -7.81 -21.05
C ALA A 101 -1.66 -9.18 -21.76
N LYS A 102 -0.49 -9.66 -22.22
CA LYS A 102 -0.34 -11.01 -22.78
C LYS A 102 -0.78 -12.08 -21.78
N TYR A 103 -0.28 -12.05 -20.55
CA TYR A 103 -0.63 -13.06 -19.55
C TYR A 103 -2.06 -12.93 -19.02
N ILE A 104 -2.63 -11.72 -19.00
CA ILE A 104 -4.07 -11.53 -18.73
C ILE A 104 -4.91 -12.23 -19.79
N SER A 105 -4.55 -12.08 -21.06
CA SER A 105 -5.25 -12.72 -22.19
C SER A 105 -5.13 -14.25 -22.10
N LEU A 106 -3.94 -14.79 -21.81
CA LEU A 106 -3.74 -16.22 -21.60
C LEU A 106 -4.53 -16.78 -20.40
N ALA A 107 -4.66 -16.00 -19.32
CA ALA A 107 -5.45 -16.38 -18.16
C ALA A 107 -6.95 -16.43 -18.46
N GLU A 108 -7.44 -15.50 -19.27
CA GLU A 108 -8.83 -15.50 -19.76
C GLU A 108 -9.09 -16.70 -20.68
N GLU A 109 -8.28 -16.89 -21.72
CA GLU A 109 -8.39 -18.03 -22.64
C GLU A 109 -8.38 -19.38 -21.89
N LEU A 110 -7.54 -19.51 -20.85
CA LEU A 110 -7.48 -20.71 -20.04
C LEU A 110 -8.77 -20.96 -19.26
N VAL A 111 -9.37 -19.92 -18.68
CA VAL A 111 -10.65 -20.04 -17.94
C VAL A 111 -11.80 -20.39 -18.88
N GLU A 112 -11.86 -19.76 -20.06
CA GLU A 112 -12.85 -20.11 -21.10
C GLU A 112 -12.71 -21.56 -21.56
N LYS A 113 -11.47 -22.01 -21.80
CA LYS A 113 -11.17 -23.38 -22.19
C LYS A 113 -11.59 -24.39 -21.11
N ILE A 114 -11.32 -24.10 -19.84
CA ILE A 114 -11.77 -24.92 -18.71
C ILE A 114 -13.31 -25.04 -18.70
N GLN A 115 -14.01 -23.94 -18.94
CA GLN A 115 -15.47 -23.93 -18.99
C GLN A 115 -16.01 -24.84 -20.11
N ILE A 116 -15.41 -24.75 -21.31
CA ILE A 116 -15.81 -25.52 -22.49
C ILE A 116 -15.50 -27.01 -22.31
N ASP A 117 -14.26 -27.35 -21.93
CA ASP A 117 -13.78 -28.73 -21.96
C ASP A 117 -14.27 -29.56 -20.78
N LEU A 118 -14.38 -28.95 -19.59
CA LEU A 118 -14.67 -29.68 -18.35
C LEU A 118 -16.10 -29.48 -17.84
N GLY A 119 -16.78 -28.40 -18.27
CA GLY A 119 -18.17 -28.08 -17.87
C GLY A 119 -18.40 -27.88 -16.36
N SER A 120 -17.38 -28.08 -15.53
CA SER A 120 -17.47 -28.10 -14.07
C SER A 120 -17.02 -26.77 -13.48
N LEU A 121 -17.98 -26.01 -12.98
CA LEU A 121 -17.78 -24.72 -12.33
C LEU A 121 -17.39 -24.91 -10.86
N SER A 122 -16.21 -25.45 -10.57
CA SER A 122 -15.70 -25.66 -9.20
C SER A 122 -15.49 -24.34 -8.45
N SER A 123 -15.27 -24.40 -7.13
CA SER A 123 -14.84 -23.23 -6.35
C SER A 123 -13.57 -22.56 -6.90
N ASN A 124 -12.58 -23.34 -7.36
CA ASN A 124 -11.34 -22.84 -7.96
C ASN A 124 -11.60 -22.16 -9.32
N TYR A 125 -12.51 -22.70 -10.13
CA TYR A 125 -12.90 -22.06 -11.39
C TYR A 125 -13.41 -20.63 -11.15
N PHE A 126 -14.40 -20.47 -10.25
CA PHE A 126 -14.94 -19.15 -9.94
C PHE A 126 -13.89 -18.21 -9.32
N TYR A 127 -12.95 -18.74 -8.53
CA TYR A 127 -11.84 -17.94 -8.02
C TYR A 127 -10.99 -17.39 -9.17
N ASN A 128 -10.62 -18.24 -10.12
CA ASN A 128 -9.82 -17.85 -11.27
C ASN A 128 -10.54 -16.84 -12.17
N VAL A 129 -11.85 -17.02 -12.42
CA VAL A 129 -12.68 -16.02 -13.12
C VAL A 129 -12.63 -14.67 -12.40
N GLY A 130 -12.81 -14.67 -11.08
CA GLY A 130 -12.72 -13.44 -10.26
C GLY A 130 -11.34 -12.78 -10.34
N MET A 131 -10.26 -13.57 -10.39
CA MET A 131 -8.91 -13.06 -10.59
C MET A 131 -8.73 -12.42 -11.98
N VAL A 132 -9.27 -13.02 -13.05
CA VAL A 132 -9.24 -12.43 -14.40
C VAL A 132 -9.93 -11.06 -14.40
N PHE A 133 -11.13 -10.95 -13.82
CA PHE A 133 -11.82 -9.66 -13.69
C PHE A 133 -11.03 -8.65 -12.85
N THR A 134 -10.37 -9.11 -11.78
CA THR A 134 -9.47 -8.27 -10.97
C THR A 134 -8.32 -7.70 -11.82
N TYR A 135 -7.69 -8.52 -12.67
CA TYR A 135 -6.62 -8.06 -13.55
C TYR A 135 -7.11 -7.04 -14.60
N LYS A 136 -8.35 -7.20 -15.06
CA LYS A 136 -9.02 -6.24 -15.95
C LYS A 136 -9.53 -4.98 -15.25
N GLY A 137 -9.56 -4.96 -13.92
CA GLY A 137 -10.07 -3.85 -13.11
C GLY A 137 -11.59 -3.81 -12.96
N ASP A 138 -12.32 -4.85 -13.38
CA ASP A 138 -13.75 -4.99 -13.13
C ASP A 138 -13.98 -5.63 -11.76
N PHE A 139 -13.93 -4.79 -10.72
CA PHE A 139 -14.01 -5.26 -9.34
C PHE A 139 -15.41 -5.72 -8.92
N ASP A 140 -16.47 -5.24 -9.57
CA ASP A 140 -17.84 -5.71 -9.29
C ASP A 140 -18.00 -7.16 -9.78
N GLN A 141 -17.61 -7.46 -11.02
CA GLN A 141 -17.65 -8.86 -11.52
C GLN A 141 -16.67 -9.76 -10.78
N ALA A 142 -15.49 -9.23 -10.39
CA ALA A 142 -14.56 -9.97 -9.55
C ALA A 142 -15.20 -10.37 -8.21
N LEU A 143 -15.85 -9.42 -7.53
CA LEU A 143 -16.50 -9.64 -6.24
C LEU A 143 -17.61 -10.70 -6.33
N ASP A 144 -18.43 -10.67 -7.37
CA ASP A 144 -19.50 -11.65 -7.55
C ASP A 144 -18.95 -13.07 -7.77
N ASN A 145 -17.89 -13.20 -8.58
CA ASN A 145 -17.22 -14.48 -8.78
C ASN A 145 -16.51 -14.99 -7.51
N PHE A 146 -15.87 -14.11 -6.74
CA PHE A 146 -15.29 -14.50 -5.45
C PHE A 146 -16.34 -14.95 -4.43
N LYS A 147 -17.53 -14.34 -4.41
CA LYS A 147 -18.64 -14.81 -3.57
C LYS A 147 -19.12 -16.20 -3.97
N LEU A 148 -19.26 -16.47 -5.28
CA LEU A 148 -19.61 -17.80 -5.78
C LEU A 148 -18.54 -18.84 -5.41
N SER A 149 -17.26 -18.49 -5.60
CA SER A 149 -16.12 -19.31 -5.18
C SER A 149 -16.16 -19.64 -3.69
N TYR A 150 -16.36 -18.63 -2.85
CA TYR A 150 -16.46 -18.76 -1.40
C TYR A 150 -17.62 -19.69 -0.98
N GLN A 151 -18.82 -19.50 -1.52
CA GLN A 151 -19.98 -20.35 -1.21
C GLN A 151 -19.77 -21.80 -1.63
N LYS A 152 -19.08 -22.04 -2.76
CA LYS A 152 -18.73 -23.39 -3.18
C LYS A 152 -17.64 -24.00 -2.32
N ALA A 153 -16.58 -23.25 -2.02
CA ALA A 153 -15.49 -23.71 -1.16
C ALA A 153 -15.99 -24.11 0.24
N GLN A 154 -17.01 -23.43 0.77
CA GLN A 154 -17.69 -23.85 2.00
C GLN A 154 -18.37 -25.22 1.88
N LYS A 155 -19.07 -25.48 0.76
CA LYS A 155 -19.73 -26.77 0.51
C LYS A 155 -18.72 -27.90 0.23
N GLU A 156 -17.62 -27.55 -0.42
CA GLU A 156 -16.52 -28.46 -0.77
C GLU A 156 -15.57 -28.70 0.41
N ASN A 157 -15.72 -27.97 1.53
CA ASN A 157 -14.83 -27.99 2.69
C ASN A 157 -13.36 -27.67 2.36
N GLU A 158 -13.15 -26.60 1.59
CA GLU A 158 -11.83 -26.13 1.13
C GLU A 158 -11.37 -24.88 1.91
N PRO A 159 -10.89 -25.01 3.16
CA PRO A 159 -10.60 -23.86 4.04
C PRO A 159 -9.51 -22.93 3.50
N GLU A 160 -8.55 -23.44 2.73
CA GLU A 160 -7.53 -22.59 2.11
C GLU A 160 -8.13 -21.65 1.06
N LEU A 161 -9.07 -22.16 0.26
CA LEU A 161 -9.73 -21.36 -0.76
C LEU A 161 -10.76 -20.40 -0.15
N ILE A 162 -11.42 -20.79 0.95
CA ILE A 162 -12.24 -19.88 1.76
C ILE A 162 -11.39 -18.69 2.23
N ALA A 163 -10.18 -18.92 2.76
CA ALA A 163 -9.29 -17.86 3.21
C ALA A 163 -8.85 -16.93 2.07
N LYS A 164 -8.48 -17.50 0.91
CA LYS A 164 -8.15 -16.72 -0.29
C LYS A 164 -9.33 -15.90 -0.78
N GLY A 165 -10.52 -16.50 -0.85
CA GLY A 165 -11.76 -15.86 -1.26
C GLY A 165 -12.12 -14.69 -0.36
N LEU A 166 -12.03 -14.84 0.96
CA LEU A 166 -12.26 -13.74 1.92
C LEU A 166 -11.30 -12.56 1.69
N TYR A 167 -10.01 -12.85 1.47
CA TYR A 167 -9.05 -11.79 1.16
C TYR A 167 -9.36 -11.11 -0.17
N ALA A 168 -9.66 -11.89 -1.21
CA ALA A 168 -9.97 -11.37 -2.55
C ALA A 168 -11.25 -10.52 -2.55
N MET A 169 -12.30 -10.96 -1.86
CA MET A 169 -13.51 -10.15 -1.63
C MET A 169 -13.19 -8.85 -0.87
N ALA A 170 -12.36 -8.91 0.18
CA ALA A 170 -11.96 -7.71 0.90
C ALA A 170 -11.19 -6.71 0.01
N ASN A 171 -10.28 -7.20 -0.84
CA ASN A 171 -9.50 -6.36 -1.74
C ASN A 171 -10.37 -5.75 -2.86
N ALA A 172 -11.29 -6.54 -3.45
CA ALA A 172 -12.27 -6.04 -4.41
C ALA A 172 -13.19 -4.98 -3.75
N SER A 173 -13.72 -5.24 -2.55
CA SER A 173 -14.50 -4.27 -1.79
C SER A 173 -13.72 -3.01 -1.46
N TYR A 174 -12.44 -3.10 -1.11
CA TYR A 174 -11.57 -1.95 -0.91
C TYR A 174 -11.41 -1.12 -2.19
N SER A 175 -11.20 -1.78 -3.33
CA SER A 175 -11.08 -1.12 -4.64
C SER A 175 -12.38 -0.46 -5.11
N LEU A 176 -13.53 -0.96 -4.65
CA LEU A 176 -14.86 -0.36 -4.83
C LEU A 176 -15.21 0.69 -3.77
N GLU A 177 -14.26 1.06 -2.91
CA GLU A 177 -14.46 1.99 -1.77
C GLU A 177 -15.52 1.53 -0.75
N ARG A 178 -15.91 0.26 -0.77
CA ARG A 178 -16.82 -0.39 0.19
C ARG A 178 -16.04 -0.82 1.42
N TYR A 179 -15.50 0.15 2.15
CA TYR A 179 -14.56 -0.08 3.26
C TYR A 179 -15.14 -0.91 4.41
N GLN A 180 -16.43 -0.77 4.71
CA GLN A 180 -17.08 -1.54 5.77
C GLN A 180 -17.18 -3.02 5.42
N ASP A 181 -17.55 -3.34 4.18
CA ASP A 181 -17.59 -4.72 3.68
C ASP A 181 -16.19 -5.34 3.70
N ALA A 182 -15.18 -4.59 3.25
CA ALA A 182 -13.79 -5.02 3.31
C ALA A 182 -13.35 -5.35 4.74
N LYS A 183 -13.66 -4.49 5.72
CA LYS A 183 -13.38 -4.75 7.15
C LYS A 183 -14.07 -6.02 7.65
N ASN A 184 -15.33 -6.25 7.26
CA ASN A 184 -16.10 -7.43 7.66
C ASN A 184 -15.51 -8.73 7.08
N TYR A 185 -15.08 -8.73 5.81
CA TYR A 185 -14.41 -9.88 5.20
C TYR A 185 -13.05 -10.17 5.85
N LEU A 186 -12.26 -9.13 6.15
CA LEU A 186 -10.98 -9.33 6.86
C LEU A 186 -11.17 -9.83 8.29
N ALA A 187 -12.25 -9.47 8.97
CA ALA A 187 -12.55 -9.98 10.31
C ALA A 187 -12.79 -11.49 10.28
N GLN A 188 -13.63 -11.95 9.35
CA GLN A 188 -13.86 -13.39 9.10
C GLN A 188 -12.55 -14.11 8.72
N LEU A 189 -11.72 -13.49 7.87
CA LEU A 189 -10.42 -14.04 7.51
C LEU A 189 -9.50 -14.17 8.74
N SER A 190 -9.48 -13.16 9.61
CA SER A 190 -8.66 -13.17 10.82
C SER A 190 -9.02 -14.32 11.75
N GLU A 191 -10.30 -14.62 11.92
CA GLU A 191 -10.77 -15.77 12.70
C GLU A 191 -10.27 -17.09 12.09
N LEU A 192 -10.43 -17.25 10.77
CA LEU A 192 -9.99 -18.44 10.06
C LEU A 192 -8.46 -18.62 10.10
N LEU A 193 -7.69 -17.53 10.03
CA LEU A 193 -6.22 -17.54 10.10
C LEU A 193 -5.65 -17.78 11.51
N ASN A 194 -6.50 -17.82 12.55
CA ASN A 194 -6.08 -18.34 13.85
C ASN A 194 -6.01 -19.87 13.83
N ILE A 195 -6.76 -20.51 12.94
CA ILE A 195 -6.75 -21.96 12.71
C ILE A 195 -5.74 -22.30 11.61
N LEU A 196 -5.81 -21.60 10.47
CA LEU A 196 -4.91 -21.77 9.34
C LEU A 196 -3.61 -20.99 9.55
N LYS A 197 -2.50 -21.70 9.80
CA LYS A 197 -1.16 -21.10 9.96
C LYS A 197 -0.58 -20.58 8.62
N LYS A 198 -1.18 -19.54 8.03
CA LYS A 198 -0.75 -18.91 6.76
C LYS A 198 -0.15 -17.50 7.03
N GLY A 199 1.13 -17.47 7.39
CA GLY A 199 1.82 -16.24 7.81
C GLY A 199 1.82 -15.11 6.77
N TYR A 200 2.10 -15.44 5.50
CA TYR A 200 2.10 -14.45 4.41
C TYR A 200 0.71 -13.81 4.21
N LEU A 201 -0.34 -14.63 4.20
CA LEU A 201 -1.72 -14.16 4.06
C LEU A 201 -2.14 -13.29 5.25
N LYS A 202 -1.73 -13.66 6.47
CA LYS A 202 -1.97 -12.85 7.67
C LYS A 202 -1.25 -11.50 7.61
N GLY A 203 -0.01 -11.45 7.13
CA GLY A 203 0.71 -10.22 6.87
C GLY A 203 0.01 -9.32 5.84
N SER A 204 -0.41 -9.92 4.72
CA SER A 204 -1.15 -9.23 3.64
C SER A 204 -2.51 -8.70 4.12
N MET A 205 -3.20 -9.44 4.99
CA MET A 205 -4.45 -9.03 5.65
C MET A 205 -4.23 -7.77 6.50
N HIS A 206 -3.18 -7.73 7.31
CA HIS A 206 -2.87 -6.56 8.13
C HIS A 206 -2.42 -5.35 7.30
N MET A 207 -1.73 -5.58 6.17
CA MET A 207 -1.43 -4.51 5.22
C MET A 207 -2.72 -3.91 4.63
N LEU A 208 -3.70 -4.75 4.24
CA LEU A 208 -4.97 -4.27 3.70
C LEU A 208 -5.80 -3.55 4.77
N TYR A 209 -5.80 -4.00 6.03
CA TYR A 209 -6.35 -3.23 7.15
C TYR A 209 -5.71 -1.84 7.23
N GLY A 210 -4.38 -1.75 7.13
CA GLY A 210 -3.66 -0.48 7.13
C GLY A 210 -4.11 0.45 6.00
N ASN A 211 -4.27 -0.08 4.80
CA ASN A 211 -4.76 0.67 3.63
C ASN A 211 -6.20 1.16 3.83
N ILE A 212 -7.09 0.33 4.39
CA ILE A 212 -8.46 0.73 4.71
C ILE A 212 -8.45 1.85 5.77
N PHE A 213 -7.69 1.71 6.84
CA PHE A 213 -7.59 2.74 7.89
C PHE A 213 -7.04 4.07 7.36
N ASN A 214 -6.09 4.02 6.42
CA ASN A 214 -5.62 5.21 5.70
C ASN A 214 -6.69 5.88 4.84
N ALA A 215 -7.60 5.09 4.26
CA ALA A 215 -8.71 5.60 3.47
C ALA A 215 -9.81 6.21 4.35
N THR A 216 -10.04 5.67 5.55
CA THR A 216 -11.07 6.14 6.48
C THR A 216 -10.59 7.18 7.52
N GLY A 217 -9.32 7.61 7.46
CA GLY A 217 -8.76 8.64 8.34
C GLY A 217 -8.28 8.14 9.71
N GLU A 218 -8.27 6.83 9.94
CA GLU A 218 -7.88 6.18 11.19
C GLU A 218 -6.36 5.93 11.26
N TYR A 219 -5.54 6.97 11.05
CA TYR A 219 -4.08 6.85 10.81
C TYR A 219 -3.30 6.11 11.91
N ALA A 220 -3.69 6.27 13.18
CA ALA A 220 -3.07 5.54 14.29
C ALA A 220 -3.34 4.03 14.22
N MET A 221 -4.52 3.62 13.77
CA MET A 221 -4.85 2.21 13.53
C MET A 221 -4.13 1.69 12.29
N ALA A 222 -4.02 2.53 11.24
CA ALA A 222 -3.26 2.20 10.04
C ALA A 222 -1.81 1.84 10.38
N ASN A 223 -1.13 2.70 11.14
CA ASN A 223 0.25 2.47 11.59
C ASN A 223 0.40 1.17 12.40
N LYS A 224 -0.52 0.87 13.33
CA LYS A 224 -0.52 -0.40 14.09
C LYS A 224 -0.70 -1.62 13.19
N ALA A 225 -1.59 -1.52 12.21
CA ALA A 225 -1.84 -2.59 11.26
C ALA A 225 -0.59 -2.85 10.39
N PHE A 226 0.04 -1.80 9.89
CA PHE A 226 1.30 -1.90 9.15
C PHE A 226 2.45 -2.47 9.98
N ASP A 227 2.59 -2.07 11.26
CA ASP A 227 3.59 -2.65 12.17
C ASP A 227 3.38 -4.16 12.37
N THR A 228 2.11 -4.57 12.46
CA THR A 228 1.76 -5.99 12.58
C THR A 228 2.07 -6.74 11.29
N ALA A 229 1.78 -6.14 10.13
CA ALA A 229 2.13 -6.70 8.82
C ALA A 229 3.65 -6.92 8.68
N ILE A 230 4.47 -5.92 9.02
CA ILE A 230 5.93 -6.00 8.98
C ILE A 230 6.42 -7.15 9.87
N LYS A 231 5.96 -7.22 11.13
CA LYS A 231 6.39 -8.28 12.06
C LYS A 231 6.10 -9.69 11.53
N LEU A 232 4.91 -9.89 10.97
CA LEU A 232 4.49 -11.19 10.44
C LEU A 232 5.27 -11.58 9.18
N LEU A 233 5.55 -10.63 8.29
CA LEU A 233 6.27 -10.87 7.05
C LEU A 233 7.78 -11.08 7.29
N GLN A 234 8.37 -10.35 8.24
CA GLN A 234 9.76 -10.56 8.68
C GLN A 234 9.97 -11.97 9.26
N GLN A 235 9.03 -12.46 10.08
CA GLN A 235 9.08 -13.85 10.60
C GLN A 235 9.08 -14.92 9.49
N LYS A 236 8.64 -14.56 8.28
CA LYS A 236 8.61 -15.44 7.11
C LYS A 236 9.64 -15.10 6.04
N ASN A 237 10.52 -14.13 6.30
CA ASN A 237 11.49 -13.62 5.33
C ASN A 237 10.83 -13.18 4.02
N CYS A 238 9.61 -12.63 4.09
CA CYS A 238 8.87 -12.10 2.96
C CYS A 238 9.07 -10.58 2.90
N TRP A 239 9.83 -10.11 1.92
CA TRP A 239 10.28 -8.73 1.77
C TRP A 239 9.56 -7.98 0.64
N ASN A 240 8.86 -8.68 -0.25
CA ASN A 240 8.16 -8.10 -1.40
C ASN A 240 7.08 -7.06 -1.04
N LEU A 241 6.43 -7.17 0.12
CA LEU A 241 5.44 -6.19 0.58
C LEU A 241 6.03 -5.07 1.43
N PHE A 242 7.31 -5.18 1.83
CA PHE A 242 7.90 -4.29 2.82
C PHE A 242 7.92 -2.83 2.35
N GLY A 243 8.33 -2.58 1.11
CA GLY A 243 8.32 -1.25 0.51
C GLY A 243 6.92 -0.64 0.40
N TYR A 244 5.92 -1.46 0.02
CA TYR A 244 4.52 -1.04 -0.03
C TYR A 244 3.94 -0.70 1.35
N ILE A 245 4.29 -1.46 2.38
CA ILE A 245 3.87 -1.18 3.75
C ILE A 245 4.48 0.14 4.24
N LEU A 246 5.77 0.38 3.96
CA LEU A 246 6.43 1.65 4.29
C LEU A 246 5.82 2.83 3.55
N LEU A 247 5.48 2.67 2.27
CA LEU A 247 4.71 3.66 1.52
C LEU A 247 3.36 3.94 2.20
N GLY A 248 2.64 2.90 2.63
CA GLY A 248 1.39 3.02 3.38
C GLY A 248 1.56 3.79 4.70
N LYS A 249 2.64 3.54 5.46
CA LYS A 249 2.97 4.31 6.67
C LYS A 249 3.32 5.77 6.34
N GLY A 250 4.07 6.02 5.28
CA GLY A 250 4.39 7.37 4.84
C GLY A 250 3.15 8.15 4.41
N ILE A 251 2.21 7.51 3.70
CA ILE A 251 0.90 8.11 3.37
C ILE A 251 0.09 8.39 4.64
N ALA A 252 0.08 7.47 5.61
CA ALA A 252 -0.58 7.67 6.90
C ALA A 252 -0.04 8.91 7.62
N ALA A 253 1.29 9.00 7.75
CA ALA A 253 1.97 10.13 8.36
C ALA A 253 1.71 11.44 7.60
N LYS A 254 1.76 11.41 6.26
CA LYS A 254 1.44 12.57 5.40
C LYS A 254 0.03 13.07 5.66
N LYS A 255 -0.96 12.18 5.64
CA LYS A 255 -2.36 12.49 5.90
C LYS A 255 -2.62 12.86 7.37
N ALA A 256 -1.76 12.45 8.29
CA ALA A 256 -1.76 12.92 9.67
C ALA A 256 -1.00 14.24 9.87
N GLY A 257 -0.47 14.87 8.82
CA GLY A 257 0.30 16.12 8.91
C GLY A 257 1.73 15.95 9.44
N GLU A 258 2.20 14.72 9.62
CA GLU A 258 3.52 14.36 10.14
C GLU A 258 4.56 14.26 8.99
N PHE A 259 4.81 15.36 8.26
CA PHE A 259 5.60 15.31 7.01
C PHE A 259 7.04 14.82 7.18
N LYS A 260 7.66 15.06 8.34
CA LYS A 260 9.01 14.54 8.62
C LYS A 260 9.02 13.03 8.64
N ASP A 261 8.03 12.43 9.31
CA ASP A 261 7.89 10.99 9.43
C ASP A 261 7.45 10.40 8.08
N ALA A 262 6.61 11.10 7.32
CA ALA A 262 6.27 10.73 5.95
C ALA A 262 7.51 10.63 5.05
N LEU A 263 8.34 11.68 4.99
CA LEU A 263 9.58 11.69 4.22
C LEU A 263 10.58 10.65 4.72
N LEU A 264 10.63 10.40 6.02
CA LEU A 264 11.45 9.33 6.60
C LEU A 264 11.00 7.97 6.08
N PHE A 265 9.71 7.65 6.14
CA PHE A 265 9.17 6.38 5.65
C PHE A 265 9.36 6.23 4.14
N PHE A 266 9.13 7.27 3.36
CA PHE A 266 9.39 7.26 1.91
C PHE A 266 10.86 6.99 1.61
N ARG A 267 11.79 7.66 2.31
CA ARG A 267 13.23 7.41 2.15
C ARG A 267 13.61 5.97 2.52
N ILE A 268 13.08 5.43 3.61
CA ILE A 268 13.33 4.04 3.99
C ILE A 268 12.76 3.11 2.91
N ALA A 269 11.56 3.37 2.39
CA ALA A 269 10.95 2.58 1.31
C ALA A 269 11.81 2.59 0.04
N THR A 270 12.30 3.76 -0.39
CA THR A 270 13.20 3.92 -1.54
C THR A 270 14.51 3.15 -1.36
N ASN A 271 15.09 3.17 -0.16
CA ASN A 271 16.35 2.48 0.11
C ASN A 271 16.18 0.97 0.35
N SER A 272 14.96 0.51 0.62
CA SER A 272 14.68 -0.91 0.94
C SER A 272 14.14 -1.70 -0.25
N LYS A 273 13.75 -1.04 -1.34
CA LYS A 273 13.24 -1.70 -2.55
C LYS A 273 14.39 -2.13 -3.48
N ASN A 274 14.12 -3.14 -4.29
CA ASN A 274 14.95 -3.50 -5.45
C ASN A 274 14.66 -2.52 -6.61
N ASP A 275 15.61 -2.33 -7.53
CA ASP A 275 15.46 -1.48 -8.72
C ASP A 275 14.32 -1.94 -9.64
N ASN A 276 13.99 -3.23 -9.62
CA ASN A 276 12.88 -3.80 -10.40
C ASN A 276 11.49 -3.43 -9.88
N PHE A 277 11.37 -2.82 -8.69
CA PHE A 277 10.11 -2.30 -8.16
C PHE A 277 9.84 -0.89 -8.72
N VAL A 278 9.57 -0.83 -10.02
CA VAL A 278 9.47 0.43 -10.77
C VAL A 278 8.18 1.17 -10.40
N ARG A 279 7.06 0.44 -10.33
CA ARG A 279 5.76 1.00 -9.95
C ARG A 279 5.76 1.55 -8.52
N LEU A 280 6.27 0.78 -7.55
CA LEU A 280 6.43 1.27 -6.18
C LEU A 280 7.31 2.52 -6.14
N ASN A 281 8.42 2.56 -6.89
CA ASN A 281 9.29 3.73 -6.96
C ASN A 281 8.55 4.98 -7.44
N GLN A 282 7.78 4.85 -8.52
CA GLN A 282 6.98 5.95 -9.05
C GLN A 282 5.98 6.45 -7.99
N MET A 283 5.26 5.53 -7.33
CA MET A 283 4.33 5.88 -6.26
C MET A 283 5.02 6.62 -5.11
N ILE A 284 6.23 6.22 -4.72
CA ILE A 284 6.99 6.91 -3.67
C ILE A 284 7.41 8.31 -4.15
N ILE A 285 7.94 8.44 -5.38
CA ILE A 285 8.34 9.73 -5.95
C ILE A 285 7.15 10.69 -5.96
N ASP A 286 5.99 10.26 -6.45
CA ASP A 286 4.77 11.08 -6.48
C ASP A 286 4.39 11.58 -5.08
N GLN A 287 4.48 10.71 -4.05
CA GLN A 287 4.20 11.12 -2.66
C GLN A 287 5.26 12.06 -2.10
N VAL A 288 6.54 11.86 -2.44
CA VAL A 288 7.64 12.72 -2.01
C VAL A 288 7.51 14.10 -2.66
N GLU A 289 7.18 14.16 -3.95
CA GLU A 289 6.93 15.40 -4.68
C GLU A 289 5.73 16.16 -4.11
N ASP A 290 4.63 15.49 -3.79
CA ASP A 290 3.47 16.14 -3.16
C ASP A 290 3.82 16.72 -1.76
N VAL A 291 4.67 16.04 -0.99
CA VAL A 291 5.15 16.58 0.30
C VAL A 291 6.16 17.72 0.11
N ASN A 292 7.05 17.60 -0.88
CA ASN A 292 8.12 18.54 -1.14
C ASN A 292 7.74 19.65 -2.11
N ASP A 293 6.48 19.71 -2.57
CA ASP A 293 6.01 20.65 -3.60
C ASP A 293 6.55 22.03 -3.28
N SER A 294 7.54 22.41 -4.09
CA SER A 294 8.41 23.56 -3.83
C SER A 294 7.65 24.88 -3.88
N SER A 295 6.42 24.85 -4.41
CA SER A 295 5.49 25.97 -4.38
C SER A 295 4.99 26.26 -2.97
N VAL A 296 4.96 25.31 -2.02
CA VAL A 296 4.41 25.48 -0.68
C VAL A 296 5.49 25.96 0.29
N ASP A 297 5.33 27.17 0.81
CA ASP A 297 6.25 27.79 1.78
C ASP A 297 5.91 27.46 3.23
N LEU A 298 4.64 27.17 3.50
CA LEU A 298 4.11 26.91 4.83
C LEU A 298 2.95 25.92 4.74
N TYR A 299 3.05 24.80 5.43
CA TYR A 299 1.94 23.86 5.61
C TYR A 299 1.34 24.01 6.99
N LEU A 300 0.03 24.20 7.06
CA LEU A 300 -0.69 24.45 8.31
C LEU A 300 -1.64 23.32 8.66
N ASP A 301 -1.33 22.61 9.75
CA ASP A 301 -2.20 21.59 10.34
C ASP A 301 -2.84 22.12 11.64
N ARG A 302 -4.14 22.43 11.54
CA ARG A 302 -4.93 22.90 12.69
C ARG A 302 -5.23 21.77 13.66
N HIS A 303 -5.46 20.56 13.16
CA HIS A 303 -5.92 19.43 13.95
C HIS A 303 -4.81 18.98 14.91
N ASN A 304 -3.61 18.77 14.37
CA ASN A 304 -2.46 18.34 15.15
C ASN A 304 -1.70 19.51 15.81
N ARG A 305 -2.07 20.76 15.48
CA ARG A 305 -1.42 21.99 15.99
C ARG A 305 0.06 22.02 15.66
N VAL A 306 0.42 21.61 14.45
CA VAL A 306 1.79 21.62 13.94
C VAL A 306 1.81 22.42 12.65
N ILE A 307 2.84 23.25 12.49
CA ILE A 307 3.08 24.01 11.26
C ILE A 307 4.41 23.54 10.70
N HIS A 308 4.48 23.26 9.41
CA HIS A 308 5.74 22.93 8.74
C HIS A 308 6.17 24.10 7.87
N GLU A 309 7.33 24.67 8.16
CA GLU A 309 7.97 25.66 7.31
C GLU A 309 9.07 24.99 6.49
N LYS A 310 9.20 25.40 5.23
CA LYS A 310 10.07 24.77 4.22
C LYS A 310 11.54 24.62 4.67
N SER A 311 12.08 25.60 5.38
CA SER A 311 13.51 25.65 5.75
C SER A 311 13.77 25.24 7.22
N ILE A 312 12.81 25.49 8.11
CA ILE A 312 12.89 25.26 9.55
C ILE A 312 12.35 23.86 9.90
N GLY A 313 11.40 23.35 9.13
CA GLY A 313 10.67 22.10 9.40
C GLY A 313 9.44 22.28 10.30
N PRO A 314 8.96 21.22 10.99
CA PRO A 314 7.84 21.26 11.91
C PRO A 314 8.11 22.14 13.12
N ILE A 315 7.06 22.84 13.50
CA ILE A 315 6.98 23.76 14.61
C ILE A 315 5.71 23.40 15.38
N ASP A 316 5.87 22.98 16.63
CA ASP A 316 4.77 22.58 17.51
C ASP A 316 4.08 23.81 18.15
N PHE A 317 2.73 23.83 18.09
CA PHE A 317 1.85 24.83 18.69
C PHE A 317 0.89 24.29 19.77
N LYS A 318 1.09 23.07 20.31
CA LYS A 318 0.23 22.42 21.32
C LYS A 318 -0.13 23.33 22.50
N HIS A 319 0.85 24.08 23.01
CA HIS A 319 0.69 25.03 24.12
C HIS A 319 0.71 26.51 23.68
N ARG A 320 0.50 26.78 22.38
CA ARG A 320 0.63 28.12 21.77
C ARG A 320 -0.60 28.47 20.93
N PHE A 321 -1.78 28.15 21.45
CA PHE A 321 -3.06 28.28 20.74
C PHE A 321 -3.28 29.68 20.15
N VAL A 322 -3.03 30.75 20.92
CA VAL A 322 -3.19 32.13 20.44
C VAL A 322 -2.30 32.42 19.23
N LEU A 323 -1.06 31.91 19.20
CA LEU A 323 -0.15 32.12 18.07
C LEU A 323 -0.63 31.37 16.82
N LEU A 324 -1.16 30.16 17.02
CA LEU A 324 -1.73 29.35 15.94
C LEU A 324 -2.97 30.01 15.35
N GLU A 325 -3.88 30.53 16.18
CA GLU A 325 -5.08 31.24 15.72
C GLU A 325 -4.73 32.50 14.93
N ILE A 326 -3.76 33.29 15.41
CA ILE A 326 -3.26 34.47 14.66
C ILE A 326 -2.71 34.03 13.30
N LEU A 327 -1.88 32.98 13.27
CA LEU A 327 -1.30 32.49 12.02
C LEU A 327 -2.39 32.02 11.04
N PHE A 328 -3.36 31.24 11.50
CA PHE A 328 -4.47 30.74 10.69
C PHE A 328 -5.36 31.87 10.16
N LEU A 329 -5.70 32.85 11.00
CA LEU A 329 -6.50 34.00 10.59
C LEU A 329 -5.82 34.76 9.45
N LEU A 330 -4.53 35.07 9.63
CA LEU A 330 -3.75 35.81 8.64
C LEU A 330 -3.54 34.98 7.36
N ALA A 331 -3.12 33.71 7.49
CA ALA A 331 -2.83 32.84 6.35
C ALA A 331 -4.08 32.49 5.53
N LYS A 332 -5.27 32.43 6.14
CA LYS A 332 -6.54 32.24 5.41
C LYS A 332 -6.95 33.46 4.59
N ASN A 333 -6.37 34.62 4.87
CA ASN A 333 -6.68 35.88 4.21
C ASN A 333 -5.39 36.60 3.73
N PRO A 334 -4.58 35.99 2.84
CA PRO A 334 -3.34 36.62 2.39
C PRO A 334 -3.59 37.98 1.74
N GLY A 335 -2.76 38.97 2.06
CA GLY A 335 -2.91 40.34 1.56
C GLY A 335 -3.99 41.20 2.23
N LYS A 336 -4.92 40.61 3.02
CA LYS A 336 -5.86 41.37 3.84
C LYS A 336 -5.16 41.89 5.09
N TYR A 337 -5.27 43.19 5.36
CA TYR A 337 -4.77 43.78 6.59
C TYR A 337 -5.79 43.63 7.71
N PHE A 338 -5.29 43.28 8.90
CA PHE A 338 -6.04 43.23 10.14
C PHE A 338 -5.48 44.28 11.09
N SER A 339 -6.33 45.22 11.48
CA SER A 339 -6.01 46.24 12.46
C SER A 339 -5.88 45.61 13.86
N LYS A 340 -5.42 46.40 14.83
CA LYS A 340 -5.37 45.94 16.21
C LYS A 340 -6.77 45.63 16.77
N ASP A 341 -7.77 46.38 16.33
CA ASP A 341 -9.17 46.15 16.69
C ASP A 341 -9.71 44.85 16.09
N ASP A 342 -9.43 44.60 14.80
CA ASP A 342 -9.83 43.35 14.14
C ASP A 342 -9.19 42.13 14.82
N LEU A 343 -7.92 42.23 15.21
CA LEU A 343 -7.20 41.17 15.91
C LEU A 343 -7.77 40.96 17.32
N ALA A 344 -8.05 42.02 18.08
CA ALA A 344 -8.70 41.95 19.40
C ALA A 344 -10.01 41.16 19.33
N LYS A 345 -10.88 41.56 18.40
CA LYS A 345 -12.20 40.94 18.18
C LYS A 345 -12.09 39.51 17.66
N SER A 346 -11.21 39.23 16.71
CA SER A 346 -11.15 37.92 16.06
C SER A 346 -10.47 36.85 16.91
N ILE A 347 -9.42 37.22 17.66
CA ILE A 347 -8.58 36.26 18.40
C ILE A 347 -9.04 36.13 19.85
N TRP A 348 -9.35 37.24 20.51
CA TRP A 348 -9.71 37.26 21.93
C TRP A 348 -11.21 37.45 22.17
N LYS A 349 -12.00 37.76 21.13
CA LYS A 349 -13.45 38.03 21.22
C LYS A 349 -13.77 39.16 22.20
N ASP A 350 -12.90 40.16 22.24
CA ASP A 350 -12.97 41.29 23.16
C ASP A 350 -12.96 42.62 22.40
N GLU A 351 -13.48 43.67 23.04
CA GLU A 351 -13.35 45.03 22.53
C GLU A 351 -11.91 45.53 22.70
N TYR A 352 -11.43 46.29 21.72
CA TYR A 352 -10.07 46.74 21.72
C TYR A 352 -9.78 47.78 22.82
N ASN A 353 -9.12 47.31 23.88
CA ASN A 353 -8.48 48.15 24.88
C ASN A 353 -6.96 48.34 24.60
N PRO A 354 -6.48 49.56 24.29
CA PRO A 354 -5.06 49.84 24.05
C PRO A 354 -4.12 49.45 25.20
N LEU A 355 -4.54 49.57 26.46
CA LEU A 355 -3.70 49.28 27.63
C LEU A 355 -3.35 47.80 27.76
N ILE A 356 -4.20 46.93 27.22
CA ILE A 356 -4.08 45.48 27.32
C ILE A 356 -3.58 44.90 25.99
N HIS A 357 -4.28 45.24 24.90
CA HIS A 357 -4.10 44.58 23.61
C HIS A 357 -2.84 45.01 22.86
N ASP A 358 -2.33 46.23 23.06
CA ASP A 358 -1.10 46.65 22.36
C ASP A 358 0.09 45.76 22.69
N LYS A 359 0.30 45.50 23.97
CA LYS A 359 1.36 44.62 24.43
C LYS A 359 1.11 43.18 24.02
N LEU A 360 -0.13 42.69 24.13
CA LEU A 360 -0.49 41.31 23.77
C LEU A 360 -0.31 41.02 22.28
N ILE A 361 -0.81 41.88 21.40
CA ILE A 361 -0.67 41.74 19.95
C ILE A 361 0.81 41.80 19.56
N TYR A 362 1.54 42.80 20.05
CA TYR A 362 2.95 42.96 19.72
C TYR A 362 3.79 41.76 20.17
N THR A 363 3.61 41.30 21.40
CA THR A 363 4.34 40.14 21.94
C THR A 363 3.98 38.84 21.24
N SER A 364 2.70 38.64 20.90
CA SER A 364 2.23 37.46 20.18
C SER A 364 2.80 37.40 18.76
N ILE A 365 2.69 38.48 17.98
CA ILE A 365 3.27 38.55 16.62
C ILE A 365 4.79 38.39 16.65
N SER A 366 5.47 38.99 17.63
CA SER A 366 6.93 38.86 17.79
C SER A 366 7.34 37.41 18.07
N ARG A 367 6.64 36.72 18.97
CA ARG A 367 6.88 35.29 19.27
C ARG A 367 6.57 34.41 18.07
N LEU A 368 5.46 34.64 17.38
CA LEU A 368 5.09 33.89 16.17
C LEU A 368 6.16 34.03 15.08
N ARG A 369 6.63 35.25 14.82
CA ARG A 369 7.72 35.50 13.87
C ARG A 369 9.01 34.76 14.24
N LYS A 370 9.40 34.73 15.51
CA LYS A 370 10.59 33.98 15.95
C LYS A 370 10.50 32.47 15.68
N LEU A 371 9.28 31.94 15.56
CA LEU A 371 9.05 30.52 15.29
C LEU A 371 9.08 30.22 13.80
N ILE A 372 8.41 31.04 12.98
CA ILE A 372 8.13 30.72 11.57
C ILE A 372 9.05 31.44 10.57
N GLU A 373 9.68 32.56 10.95
CA GLU A 373 10.48 33.36 10.03
C GLU A 373 11.92 32.79 9.91
N PRO A 374 12.53 32.81 8.71
CA PRO A 374 13.90 32.36 8.52
C PRO A 374 14.89 33.20 9.35
N LYS A 375 15.85 32.53 10.00
CA LYS A 375 16.83 33.18 10.89
C LYS A 375 17.76 34.09 10.07
N GLY A 376 17.83 35.37 10.45
CA GLY A 376 18.73 36.36 9.83
C GLY A 376 18.20 37.00 8.55
N GLY A 377 16.98 36.69 8.11
CA GLY A 377 16.36 37.25 6.90
C GLY A 377 15.29 38.33 7.16
N SER A 378 14.82 38.97 6.08
CA SER A 378 13.64 39.83 6.09
C SER A 378 12.37 39.03 6.43
N ARG A 379 11.36 39.70 7.01
CA ARG A 379 10.04 39.10 7.32
C ARG A 379 9.40 38.54 6.05
N LYS A 380 9.33 37.22 5.94
CA LYS A 380 8.76 36.47 4.82
C LYS A 380 7.27 36.27 4.99
N TYR A 381 6.80 35.87 6.18
CA TYR A 381 5.42 35.41 6.38
C TYR A 381 4.47 36.51 6.85
N ILE A 382 4.81 37.22 7.92
CA ILE A 382 3.92 38.21 8.53
C ILE A 382 4.46 39.60 8.27
N LEU A 383 3.72 40.40 7.50
CA LEU A 383 4.07 41.78 7.15
C LEU A 383 3.33 42.77 8.06
N ARG A 384 3.89 43.98 8.21
CA ARG A 384 3.27 45.10 8.92
C ARG A 384 3.07 46.25 7.92
N GLY A 385 1.85 46.73 7.79
CA GLY A 385 1.50 47.92 7.01
C GLY A 385 1.04 49.07 7.89
N LYS A 386 0.52 50.13 7.27
CA LYS A 386 -0.09 51.26 7.99
C LYS A 386 -1.33 50.83 8.77
N ASP A 387 -2.11 49.91 8.21
CA ASP A 387 -3.41 49.49 8.75
C ASP A 387 -3.34 48.24 9.64
N GLY A 388 -2.13 47.77 9.98
CA GLY A 388 -1.94 46.62 10.89
C GLY A 388 -1.05 45.51 10.31
N TYR A 389 -1.48 44.26 10.46
CA TYR A 389 -0.71 43.08 10.07
C TYR A 389 -1.41 42.30 8.94
N THR A 390 -0.63 41.68 8.06
CA THR A 390 -1.14 40.81 7.01
C THR A 390 -0.22 39.62 6.80
N PHE A 391 -0.75 38.52 6.25
CA PHE A 391 0.07 37.44 5.71
C PHE A 391 0.54 37.82 4.31
N ASN A 392 1.82 37.57 4.02
CA ASN A 392 2.41 37.92 2.73
C ASN A 392 1.67 37.20 1.58
N PRO A 393 1.04 37.93 0.65
CA PRO A 393 0.28 37.32 -0.44
C PRO A 393 1.15 36.57 -1.45
N ARG A 394 2.47 36.76 -1.41
CA ARG A 394 3.43 36.04 -2.26
C ARG A 394 3.86 34.69 -1.69
N VAL A 395 3.44 34.36 -0.47
CA VAL A 395 3.74 33.09 0.19
C VAL A 395 2.58 32.14 -0.06
N ASN A 396 2.90 30.94 -0.53
CA ASN A 396 1.90 29.90 -0.71
C ASN A 396 1.75 29.09 0.58
N ALA A 397 0.62 29.28 1.25
CA ALA A 397 0.26 28.56 2.46
C ALA A 397 -0.75 27.45 2.13
N ARG A 398 -0.37 26.18 2.34
CA ARG A 398 -1.27 25.04 2.17
C ARG A 398 -1.89 24.69 3.53
N PHE A 399 -3.21 24.57 3.55
CA PHE A 399 -3.92 24.06 4.70
C PHE A 399 -4.14 22.57 4.51
N HIS A 400 -4.08 21.80 5.60
CA HIS A 400 -4.52 20.41 5.56
C HIS A 400 -5.95 20.34 4.99
N LYS A 401 -6.08 19.81 3.76
CA LYS A 401 -7.34 19.48 3.09
C LYS A 401 -7.55 17.98 3.23
N GLU A 402 -8.76 17.57 3.58
CA GLU A 402 -9.23 16.20 3.33
C GLU A 402 -9.18 15.99 1.80
N GLU A 403 -8.34 15.06 1.34
CA GLU A 403 -8.10 14.87 -0.10
C GLU A 403 -9.21 14.05 -0.76
N ASP A 404 -9.84 14.65 -1.77
CA ASP A 404 -10.66 13.98 -2.79
C ASP A 404 -9.82 12.98 -3.59
N GLY A 405 -10.41 11.80 -3.81
CA GLY A 405 -9.80 10.62 -4.41
C GLY A 405 -9.17 10.86 -5.77
N PHE A 406 -7.88 10.58 -5.88
CA PHE A 406 -7.17 10.53 -7.15
C PHE A 406 -7.70 9.35 -7.99
N SER A 407 -8.34 9.68 -9.11
CA SER A 407 -8.73 8.76 -10.19
C SER A 407 -7.49 8.00 -10.71
N ARG A 408 -7.44 6.68 -10.51
CA ARG A 408 -6.44 5.78 -11.11
C ARG A 408 -6.94 5.23 -12.44
N LYS A 409 -6.08 5.29 -13.48
CA LYS A 409 -6.32 4.90 -14.87
C LYS A 409 -6.19 3.38 -15.14
N LYS A 410 -7.05 2.93 -16.06
CA LYS A 410 -6.99 1.90 -17.13
C LYS A 410 -6.50 0.46 -16.92
N PHE A 411 -5.75 0.13 -15.87
CA PHE A 411 -5.54 -1.28 -15.49
C PHE A 411 -6.15 -1.50 -14.10
N GLY A 412 -6.64 -2.72 -13.84
CA GLY A 412 -6.97 -3.10 -12.47
C GLY A 412 -5.78 -2.79 -11.58
N ASN A 413 -6.02 -2.30 -10.37
CA ASN A 413 -4.94 -2.10 -9.41
C ASN A 413 -4.39 -3.47 -9.00
N ILE A 414 -3.51 -4.07 -9.82
CA ILE A 414 -2.94 -5.40 -9.59
C ILE A 414 -1.90 -5.23 -8.49
N GLU A 415 -2.35 -5.32 -7.24
CA GLU A 415 -1.46 -5.21 -6.09
C GLU A 415 -0.62 -6.50 -5.94
N ILE A 416 0.68 -6.33 -5.68
CA ILE A 416 1.63 -7.41 -5.46
C ILE A 416 1.26 -8.31 -4.26
N ASN A 417 0.37 -7.83 -3.39
CA ASN A 417 -0.10 -8.51 -2.16
C ASN A 417 -1.25 -9.51 -2.38
N ALA A 418 -1.89 -9.54 -3.55
CA ALA A 418 -3.05 -10.39 -3.76
C ALA A 418 -2.62 -11.88 -3.77
N PRO A 419 -3.21 -12.76 -2.94
CA PRO A 419 -2.89 -14.18 -2.95
C PRO A 419 -3.30 -14.81 -4.28
N VAL A 420 -2.42 -15.65 -4.82
CA VAL A 420 -2.63 -16.46 -6.03
C VAL A 420 -3.00 -17.88 -5.65
#